data_AF-A0A2A5BVI5-F1
#
_entry.id   AF-A0A2A5BVI5-F1
#
_cell.length_a   1.000
_cell.length_b   1.000
_cell.length_c   1.000
_cell.angle_alpha   90.00
_cell.angle_beta   90.00
_cell.angle_gamma   90.00
#
_symmetry.space_group_name_H-M   'P 1'
#
loop_
_entity.id
_entity.type
_entity.pdbx_description
1 polymer ?
#
loop_
_entity_poly.entity_id
_entity_poly.type
_entity_poly.pdbx_seq_one_letter_code
_entity_poly.pdbx_strand_id
1 'polypeptide(L)'
;MGARQIIEQSEYLPTLQKMISSCDEQGSRIGLPAPREAYLQACLAAHPKAAQRWTHPAVYFAGQKTGWFDIENQNEKTTWPIFKRHYEELRRKVLCGEKLKIEVPPELPAPGKPQSKEERLKQMQALREKLDL
;
A
#
# COMPACT_ATOMS: atom_id res chain seq x y z
N MET A 1 -4.83 -6.89 22.34
CA MET A 1 -5.35 -7.04 23.72
C MET A 1 -6.59 -7.95 23.84
N GLY A 2 -7.18 -8.48 22.76
CA GLY A 2 -8.49 -9.16 22.85
C GLY A 2 -8.46 -10.61 23.30
N ALA A 3 -7.29 -11.26 23.33
CA ALA A 3 -7.13 -12.49 24.11
C ALA A 3 -7.50 -12.26 25.59
N ARG A 4 -7.14 -11.11 26.18
CA ARG A 4 -7.58 -10.74 27.54
C ARG A 4 -9.08 -10.49 27.62
N GLN A 5 -9.67 -9.79 26.64
CA GLN A 5 -11.10 -9.50 26.65
C GLN A 5 -11.97 -10.77 26.62
N ILE A 6 -11.60 -11.81 25.85
CA ILE A 6 -12.37 -13.06 25.89
C ILE A 6 -12.21 -13.74 27.25
N ILE A 7 -11.00 -13.82 27.79
CA ILE A 7 -10.77 -14.46 29.10
C ILE A 7 -11.58 -13.77 30.20
N GLU A 8 -11.74 -12.45 30.13
CA GLU A 8 -12.55 -11.67 31.09
C GLU A 8 -14.07 -11.81 30.87
N GLN A 9 -14.52 -12.09 29.64
CA GLN A 9 -15.93 -12.15 29.29
C GLN A 9 -16.50 -13.57 29.23
N SER A 10 -15.68 -14.61 29.20
CA SER A 10 -16.16 -16.00 29.16
C SER A 10 -16.08 -16.69 30.52
N GLU A 11 -17.20 -17.27 30.93
CA GLU A 11 -17.37 -18.01 32.19
C GLU A 11 -16.47 -19.25 32.30
N TYR A 12 -15.92 -19.72 31.18
CA TYR A 12 -14.97 -20.83 31.05
C TYR A 12 -13.78 -20.42 30.18
N LEU A 13 -12.63 -21.12 30.32
CA LEU A 13 -11.46 -20.92 29.47
C LEU A 13 -11.84 -21.06 27.99
N PRO A 14 -11.70 -20.00 27.17
CA PRO A 14 -12.08 -20.07 25.77
C PRO A 14 -11.17 -21.04 25.02
N THR A 15 -11.73 -21.73 24.02
CA THR A 15 -10.93 -22.53 23.11
C THR A 15 -9.95 -21.67 22.33
N LEU A 16 -8.78 -22.23 21.98
CA LEU A 16 -7.76 -21.57 21.16
C LEU A 16 -8.35 -20.93 19.89
N GLN A 17 -9.31 -21.58 19.26
CA GLN A 17 -10.04 -21.07 18.10
C GLN A 17 -10.71 -19.71 18.39
N LYS A 18 -11.42 -19.58 19.51
CA LYS A 18 -12.10 -18.32 19.92
C LYS A 18 -11.08 -17.21 20.20
N MET A 19 -9.96 -17.55 20.84
CA MET A 19 -8.87 -16.60 21.05
C MET A 19 -8.32 -16.05 19.73
N ILE A 20 -8.08 -16.92 18.74
CA ILE A 20 -7.61 -16.51 17.41
C ILE A 20 -8.65 -15.61 16.72
N SER A 21 -9.94 -15.98 16.75
CA SER A 21 -11.00 -15.18 16.15
C SER A 21 -11.11 -13.76 16.73
N SER A 22 -10.98 -13.56 18.05
CA SER A 22 -10.97 -12.18 18.59
C SER A 22 -9.76 -11.35 18.20
N CYS A 23 -8.62 -11.98 17.95
CA CYS A 23 -7.44 -11.28 17.44
C CYS A 23 -7.70 -10.77 16.02
N ASP A 24 -8.47 -11.51 15.23
CA ASP A 24 -8.91 -11.05 13.92
C ASP A 24 -10.00 -9.98 14.00
N GLU A 25 -10.97 -10.10 14.90
CA GLU A 25 -12.01 -9.07 15.13
C GLU A 25 -11.42 -7.73 15.58
N GLN A 26 -10.38 -7.73 16.41
CA GLN A 26 -9.67 -6.49 16.78
C GLN A 26 -9.01 -5.82 15.57
N GLY A 27 -8.49 -6.59 14.62
CA GLY A 27 -7.94 -6.04 13.38
C GLY A 27 -8.99 -5.26 12.61
N SER A 28 -10.21 -5.79 12.53
CA SER A 28 -11.35 -5.11 11.92
C SER A 28 -11.70 -3.80 12.63
N ARG A 29 -11.62 -3.72 13.96
CA ARG A 29 -11.86 -2.48 14.73
C ARG A 29 -10.86 -1.36 14.42
N ILE A 30 -9.64 -1.70 13.99
CA ILE A 30 -8.59 -0.72 13.60
C ILE A 30 -8.65 -0.46 12.08
N GLY A 31 -9.64 -1.04 11.38
CA GLY A 31 -9.81 -0.88 9.94
C GLY A 31 -8.83 -1.70 9.11
N LEU A 32 -8.15 -2.71 9.67
CA LEU A 32 -7.30 -3.61 8.89
C LEU A 32 -8.17 -4.67 8.19
N PRO A 33 -8.20 -4.70 6.84
CA PRO A 33 -8.92 -5.73 6.11
C PRO A 33 -8.27 -7.11 6.26
N ALA A 34 -9.02 -8.16 5.95
CA ALA A 34 -8.46 -9.51 5.89
C ALA A 34 -7.39 -9.59 4.78
N PRO A 35 -6.37 -10.48 4.88
CA PRO A 35 -5.31 -10.57 3.87
C PRO A 35 -5.82 -10.75 2.44
N ARG A 36 -6.89 -11.52 2.26
CA ARG A 36 -7.48 -11.75 0.93
C ARG A 36 -8.17 -10.49 0.39
N GLU A 37 -8.92 -9.79 1.23
CA GLU A 37 -9.59 -8.54 0.86
C GLU A 37 -8.57 -7.44 0.52
N ALA A 38 -7.50 -7.35 1.32
CA ALA A 38 -6.38 -6.45 1.06
C ALA A 38 -5.74 -6.72 -0.31
N TYR A 39 -5.52 -7.99 -0.65
CA TYR A 39 -4.96 -8.39 -1.93
C TYR A 39 -5.90 -8.05 -3.10
N LEU A 40 -7.19 -8.35 -2.97
CA LEU A 40 -8.18 -7.97 -3.99
C LEU A 40 -8.23 -6.45 -4.20
N GLN A 41 -8.17 -5.67 -3.12
CA GLN A 41 -8.09 -4.21 -3.22
C GLN A 41 -6.82 -3.75 -3.94
N ALA A 42 -5.69 -4.41 -3.69
CA ALA A 42 -4.42 -4.11 -4.37
C ALA A 42 -4.49 -4.41 -5.88
N CYS A 43 -5.11 -5.54 -6.27
CA CYS A 43 -5.33 -5.90 -7.68
C CYS A 43 -6.28 -4.95 -8.40
N LEU A 44 -7.35 -4.51 -7.72
CA LEU A 44 -8.37 -3.62 -8.29
C LEU A 44 -7.97 -2.14 -8.26
N ALA A 45 -6.81 -1.80 -7.70
CA ALA A 45 -6.39 -0.41 -7.58
C ALA A 45 -6.10 0.23 -8.94
N ALA A 46 -6.58 1.45 -9.14
CA ALA A 46 -6.28 2.27 -10.30
C ALA A 46 -4.92 2.98 -10.16
N HIS A 47 -4.32 3.35 -11.28
CA HIS A 47 -3.18 4.27 -11.30
C HIS A 47 -3.68 5.72 -11.13
N PRO A 48 -3.00 6.59 -10.34
CA PRO A 48 -1.80 6.37 -9.52
C PRO A 48 -2.11 5.80 -8.12
N LYS A 49 -1.43 4.71 -7.76
CA LYS A 49 -1.66 3.96 -6.50
C LYS A 49 -1.49 4.80 -5.23
N ALA A 50 -0.67 5.85 -5.26
CA ALA A 50 -0.44 6.73 -4.12
C ALA A 50 -1.64 7.64 -3.81
N ALA A 51 -2.41 8.05 -4.82
CA ALA A 51 -3.57 8.94 -4.64
C ALA A 51 -4.88 8.18 -4.37
N GLN A 52 -4.85 6.85 -4.40
CA GLN A 52 -6.03 6.03 -4.20
C GLN A 52 -6.50 6.02 -2.74
N ARG A 53 -7.82 5.92 -2.54
CA ARG A 53 -8.44 5.65 -1.25
C ARG A 53 -8.22 4.18 -0.86
N TRP A 54 -7.24 3.96 0.01
CA TRP A 54 -6.99 2.66 0.62
C TRP A 54 -7.84 2.45 1.86
N THR A 55 -8.34 1.23 2.08
CA THR A 55 -9.05 0.90 3.33
C THR A 55 -8.10 1.05 4.53
N HIS A 56 -6.85 0.63 4.34
CA HIS A 56 -5.80 0.82 5.33
C HIS A 56 -4.45 1.07 4.64
N PRO A 57 -3.59 1.97 5.16
CA PRO A 57 -2.25 2.21 4.63
C PRO A 57 -1.39 0.95 4.47
N ALA A 58 -1.60 -0.06 5.32
CA ALA A 58 -0.91 -1.35 5.23
C ALA A 58 -1.12 -2.06 3.87
N VAL A 59 -2.28 -1.87 3.23
CA VAL A 59 -2.57 -2.45 1.91
C VAL A 59 -1.66 -1.84 0.85
N TYR A 60 -1.51 -0.51 0.87
CA TYR A 60 -0.61 0.20 -0.03
C TYR A 60 0.85 -0.23 0.16
N PHE A 61 1.34 -0.26 1.40
CA PHE A 61 2.72 -0.66 1.67
C PHE A 61 2.99 -2.14 1.37
N ALA A 62 2.00 -3.02 1.54
CA ALA A 62 2.13 -4.42 1.12
C ALA A 62 2.26 -4.53 -0.39
N GLY A 63 1.40 -3.84 -1.15
CA GLY A 63 1.48 -3.82 -2.62
C GLY A 63 2.77 -3.20 -3.13
N GLN A 64 3.26 -2.13 -2.49
CA GLN A 64 4.55 -1.52 -2.81
C GLN A 64 5.72 -2.49 -2.61
N LYS A 65 5.73 -3.25 -1.49
CA LYS A 65 6.78 -4.25 -1.20
C LYS A 65 6.73 -5.45 -2.13
N THR A 66 5.53 -5.90 -2.50
CA THR A 66 5.36 -7.00 -3.46
C THR A 66 5.70 -6.57 -4.88
N GLY A 67 5.52 -5.28 -5.21
CA GLY A 67 5.71 -4.74 -6.54
C GLY A 67 4.37 -4.61 -7.27
N TRP A 68 3.95 -3.38 -7.54
CA TRP A 68 2.71 -3.10 -8.27
C TRP A 68 2.71 -3.73 -9.68
N PHE A 69 3.86 -3.70 -10.35
CA PHE A 69 4.03 -4.33 -11.66
C PHE A 69 3.77 -5.84 -11.60
N ASP A 70 4.25 -6.52 -10.56
CA ASP A 70 4.07 -7.96 -10.43
C ASP A 70 2.61 -8.32 -10.12
N ILE A 71 1.97 -7.55 -9.24
CA ILE A 71 0.54 -7.72 -8.92
C ILE A 71 -0.35 -7.56 -10.17
N GLU A 72 0.03 -6.69 -11.10
CA GLU A 72 -0.75 -6.43 -12.32
C GLU A 72 -0.47 -7.40 -13.47
N ASN A 73 0.79 -7.84 -13.62
CA ASN A 73 1.22 -8.62 -14.79
C ASN A 73 1.35 -10.11 -14.52
N GLN A 74 1.51 -10.53 -13.26
CA GLN A 74 1.68 -11.94 -12.91
C GLN A 74 0.39 -12.58 -12.40
N ASN A 75 0.38 -13.91 -12.40
CA ASN A 75 -0.77 -14.69 -11.97
C ASN A 75 -0.93 -14.70 -10.45
N GLU A 76 -2.17 -14.76 -9.95
CA GLU A 76 -2.49 -14.72 -8.51
C GLU A 76 -1.73 -15.77 -7.70
N LYS A 77 -1.49 -16.97 -8.27
CA LYS A 77 -0.75 -18.04 -7.59
C LYS A 77 0.68 -17.65 -7.19
N THR A 78 1.32 -16.76 -7.93
CA THR A 78 2.70 -16.33 -7.69
C THR A 78 2.74 -15.12 -6.77
N THR A 79 1.87 -14.14 -7.00
CA THR A 79 1.83 -12.86 -6.27
C THR A 79 1.17 -12.98 -4.90
N TRP A 80 0.14 -13.81 -4.75
CA TRP A 80 -0.59 -14.03 -3.50
C TRP A 80 0.32 -14.40 -2.32
N PRO A 81 1.16 -15.46 -2.38
CA PRO A 81 1.98 -15.84 -1.24
C PRO A 81 2.98 -14.74 -0.84
N ILE A 82 3.52 -14.02 -1.82
CA ILE A 82 4.46 -12.91 -1.61
C ILE A 82 3.75 -11.74 -0.92
N PHE A 83 2.60 -11.33 -1.45
CA PHE A 83 1.76 -10.28 -0.87
C PHE A 83 1.30 -10.64 0.53
N LYS A 84 0.79 -11.85 0.73
CA LYS A 84 0.31 -12.33 2.03
C LYS A 84 1.40 -12.22 3.09
N ARG A 85 2.63 -12.64 2.77
CA ARG A 85 3.77 -12.53 3.70
C ARG A 85 4.04 -11.07 4.09
N HIS A 86 4.15 -10.17 3.11
CA HIS A 86 4.42 -8.76 3.38
C HIS A 86 3.27 -8.08 4.14
N TYR A 87 2.03 -8.41 3.82
CA TYR A 87 0.86 -7.89 4.51
C TYR A 87 0.77 -8.38 5.95
N GLU A 88 1.07 -9.66 6.23
CA GLU A 88 1.08 -10.20 7.59
C GLU A 88 2.17 -9.56 8.47
N GLU A 89 3.36 -9.32 7.93
CA GLU A 89 4.43 -8.59 8.62
C GLU A 89 4.00 -7.16 8.98
N LEU A 90 3.41 -6.44 8.01
CA LEU A 90 2.91 -5.09 8.22
C LEU A 90 1.73 -5.07 9.21
N ARG A 91 0.83 -6.06 9.12
CA ARG A 91 -0.29 -6.23 10.06
C ARG A 91 0.23 -6.39 11.49
N ARG A 92 1.25 -7.22 11.72
CA ARG A 92 1.86 -7.38 13.05
C ARG A 92 2.45 -6.07 13.58
N LYS A 93 3.14 -5.31 12.72
CA LYS A 93 3.71 -4.01 13.08
C LYS A 93 2.64 -2.98 13.45
N VAL A 94 1.58 -2.89 12.66
CA VAL A 94 0.44 -1.99 12.95
C VAL A 94 -0.29 -2.40 14.24
N LEU A 95 -0.46 -3.71 14.47
CA LEU A 95 -1.02 -4.21 15.73
C LEU A 95 -0.13 -3.91 16.95
N CYS A 96 1.18 -3.73 16.75
CA CYS A 96 2.12 -3.27 17.77
C CYS A 96 2.04 -1.75 18.02
N GLY A 97 1.28 -1.01 17.21
CA GLY A 97 1.09 0.44 17.35
C GLY A 97 1.86 1.29 16.33
N GLU A 98 2.51 0.67 15.33
CA GLU A 98 3.21 1.41 14.27
C GLU A 98 2.19 2.13 13.36
N LYS A 99 2.33 3.46 13.23
CA LYS A 99 1.47 4.28 12.37
C LYS A 99 2.06 4.38 10.98
N LEU A 100 1.40 3.74 10.02
CA LEU A 100 1.74 3.84 8.61
C LEU A 100 1.05 5.05 7.99
N LYS A 101 1.80 5.98 7.41
CA LYS A 101 1.27 7.15 6.70
C LYS A 101 1.70 7.08 5.24
N ILE A 102 0.73 7.14 4.33
CA ILE A 102 1.01 7.26 2.90
C ILE A 102 1.33 8.73 2.64
N GLU A 103 2.56 8.99 2.19
CA GLU A 103 2.93 10.30 1.67
C GLU A 103 2.54 10.32 0.19
N VAL A 104 1.47 11.05 -0.13
CA VAL A 104 1.10 11.29 -1.53
C VAL A 104 2.08 12.34 -2.06
N PRO A 105 2.91 12.01 -3.06
CA PRO A 105 3.78 13.01 -3.67
C PRO A 105 2.92 14.17 -4.18
N PRO A 106 3.30 15.43 -3.92
CA PRO A 106 2.56 16.58 -4.46
C PRO A 106 2.48 16.45 -5.99
N GLU A 107 1.31 16.78 -6.54
CA GLU A 107 1.11 16.80 -7.99
C GLU A 107 2.23 17.60 -8.66
N LEU A 108 2.79 17.02 -9.73
CA LEU A 108 3.76 17.74 -10.55
C LEU A 108 3.11 19.04 -11.05
N PRO A 109 3.84 20.16 -11.06
CA PRO A 109 3.32 21.41 -11.60
C PRO A 109 2.85 21.17 -13.04
N ALA A 110 1.76 21.85 -13.42
CA ALA A 110 1.20 21.74 -14.76
C ALA A 110 2.30 21.91 -15.82
N PRO A 111 2.31 21.09 -16.88
CA PRO A 111 3.32 21.22 -17.92
C PRO A 111 3.35 22.66 -18.42
N GLY A 112 4.55 23.26 -18.42
CA GLY A 112 4.74 24.61 -18.92
C GLY A 112 4.22 24.75 -20.35
N LYS A 113 3.80 25.96 -20.73
CA LYS A 113 3.30 26.23 -22.09
C LYS A 113 4.29 25.66 -23.13
N PRO A 114 3.81 24.94 -24.15
CA PRO A 114 4.69 24.42 -25.20
C PRO A 114 5.41 25.59 -25.84
N GLN A 115 6.75 25.58 -25.74
CA GLN A 115 7.59 26.62 -26.32
C GLN A 115 7.42 26.67 -27.83
N SER A 116 7.53 27.88 -28.39
CA SER A 116 7.55 28.10 -29.82
C SER A 116 8.72 27.34 -30.48
N LYS A 117 8.58 27.01 -31.77
CA LYS A 117 9.65 26.35 -32.54
C LYS A 117 10.96 27.16 -32.51
N GLU A 118 10.86 28.48 -32.50
CA GLU A 118 12.00 29.39 -32.47
C GLU A 118 12.71 29.39 -31.11
N GLU A 119 11.94 29.34 -30.02
CA GLU A 119 12.45 29.27 -28.65
C GLU A 119 13.17 27.94 -28.40
N ARG A 120 12.64 26.83 -28.91
CA ARG A 120 13.29 25.51 -28.85
C ARG A 120 14.62 25.49 -29.58
N LEU A 121 14.69 26.13 -30.74
CA LEU A 121 15.92 26.22 -31.55
C LEU A 121 17.00 27.02 -30.82
N LYS A 122 16.64 28.15 -30.22
CA LYS A 122 17.55 28.94 -29.37
C LYS A 122 18.04 28.16 -28.15
N GLN A 123 17.16 27.41 -27.48
CA GLN A 123 17.57 26.58 -26.33
C GLN A 123 18.48 25.42 -26.76
N MET A 124 18.21 24.77 -27.89
CA MET A 124 19.09 23.74 -28.46
C MET A 124 20.48 24.28 -28.82
N GLN A 125 20.55 25.49 -29.39
CA GLN A 125 21.81 26.16 -29.69
C GLN A 125 22.57 26.53 -28.42
N ALA A 126 21.90 27.12 -27.43
CA ALA A 126 22.50 27.45 -26.14
C ALA A 126 22.96 26.20 -25.36
N LEU A 127 22.28 25.06 -25.52
CA LEU A 127 22.71 23.78 -24.96
C LEU A 127 23.95 23.23 -25.70
N ARG A 128 23.98 23.32 -27.04
CA ARG A 128 25.16 22.93 -27.83
C ARG A 128 26.40 23.74 -27.47
N GLU A 129 26.28 25.06 -27.36
CA GLU A 129 27.38 25.93 -26.93
C GLU A 129 27.86 25.60 -25.51
N LYS A 130 26.95 25.25 -24.59
CA LYS A 130 27.31 24.85 -23.22
C LYS A 130 27.97 23.47 -23.14
N LEU A 131 27.74 22.61 -24.14
CA LEU A 131 28.30 21.26 -24.19
C LEU A 131 29.52 21.16 -25.12
N ASP A 132 30.02 22.28 -25.69
CA ASP A 132 31.13 22.32 -26.65
C ASP A 132 30.98 21.30 -27.80
N LEU A 133 29.76 21.21 -28.37
CA LEU A 133 29.41 20.33 -29.50
C LEU A 133 29.06 21.09 -30.78
#